data_AF-M2B3I6-F1
#
_entry.id   AF-M2B3I6-F1
#
_cell.length_a   1.000
_cell.length_b   1.000
_cell.length_c   1.000
_cell.angle_alpha   90.00
_cell.angle_beta   90.00
_cell.angle_gamma   90.00
#
_symmetry.space_group_name_H-M   'P 1'
#
loop_
_entity.id
_entity.type
_entity.pdbx_description
1 polymer ?
#
loop_
_entity_poly.entity_id
_entity_poly.type
_entity_poly.pdbx_seq_one_letter_code
_entity_poly.pdbx_strand_id
1 'polypeptide(L)'
;MSKAPIKRFAVGNGIKASIWENQSKNNGSWLSVTITRTYREGEEFKDTTSFRRDDLLFVAKASELAFTWCLKKAQASKEAKSRE
;
A
#
# COMPACT_ATOMS: atom_id res chain seq x y z
N MET A 1 -1.47 13.05 13.71
CA MET A 1 -1.78 11.62 13.91
C MET A 1 -1.55 10.90 12.60
N SER A 2 -0.44 10.20 12.43
CA SER A 2 -0.19 9.35 11.25
C SER A 2 -1.20 8.21 11.27
N LYS A 3 -2.20 8.25 10.36
CA LYS A 3 -3.18 7.18 10.22
C LYS A 3 -2.44 5.88 9.90
N ALA A 4 -2.71 4.78 10.59
CA ALA A 4 -2.16 3.49 10.19
C ALA A 4 -2.65 3.08 8.78
N PRO A 5 -1.87 2.32 8.01
CA PRO A 5 -2.34 1.83 6.72
C PRO A 5 -3.49 0.85 6.93
N ILE A 6 -4.53 0.99 6.11
CA ILE A 6 -5.76 0.20 6.18
C ILE A 6 -5.57 -1.23 5.63
N LYS A 7 -4.52 -1.44 4.83
CA LYS A 7 -4.15 -2.74 4.29
C LYS A 7 -2.64 -2.80 4.05
N ARG A 8 -2.06 -3.98 4.26
CA ARG A 8 -0.68 -4.28 3.87
C ARG A 8 -0.61 -5.60 3.13
N PHE A 9 0.30 -5.70 2.17
CA PHE A 9 0.70 -6.94 1.50
C PHE A 9 2.21 -7.12 1.64
N ALA A 10 2.65 -8.26 2.15
CA ALA A 10 4.06 -8.66 2.12
C ALA A 10 4.20 -9.75 1.05
N VAL A 11 5.22 -9.63 0.19
CA VAL A 11 5.35 -10.48 -1.00
C VAL A 11 6.67 -11.25 -1.05
N GLY A 12 7.55 -11.07 -0.06
CA GLY A 12 8.87 -11.70 0.00
C GLY A 12 10.00 -10.69 -0.21
N ASN A 13 11.24 -11.14 0.05
CA ASN A 13 12.47 -10.32 -0.06
C ASN A 13 12.40 -8.96 0.68
N GLY A 14 11.70 -8.93 1.82
CA GLY A 14 11.47 -7.72 2.60
C GLY A 14 10.51 -6.70 1.96
N ILE A 15 9.92 -6.99 0.81
CA ILE A 15 9.02 -6.06 0.10
C ILE A 15 7.60 -6.11 0.67
N LYS A 16 7.06 -4.92 0.93
CA LYS A 16 5.69 -4.71 1.38
C LYS A 16 5.04 -3.52 0.68
N ALA A 17 3.76 -3.64 0.34
CA ALA A 17 2.90 -2.53 -0.05
C ALA A 17 1.98 -2.16 1.12
N SER A 18 1.98 -0.88 1.52
CA SER A 18 1.08 -0.31 2.53
C SER A 18 0.09 0.63 1.85
N ILE A 19 -1.20 0.41 2.08
CA ILE A 19 -2.29 1.21 1.51
C ILE A 19 -2.86 2.11 2.59
N TRP A 20 -3.05 3.38 2.30
CA TRP A 20 -3.50 4.40 3.24
C TRP A 20 -4.77 5.07 2.73
N GLU A 21 -5.70 5.37 3.63
CA GLU A 21 -6.88 6.17 3.32
C GLU A 21 -6.66 7.62 3.75
N ASN A 22 -6.56 8.49 2.74
CA ASN A 22 -6.43 9.92 2.92
C ASN A 22 -7.79 10.58 2.73
N GLN A 23 -7.98 11.70 3.43
CA GLN A 23 -9.21 12.49 3.38
C GLN A 23 -8.81 13.96 3.40
N SER A 24 -9.36 14.74 2.49
CA SER A 24 -9.29 16.20 2.51
C SER A 24 -10.68 16.76 2.67
N LYS A 25 -10.79 17.89 3.38
CA LYS A 25 -12.07 18.61 3.55
C LYS A 25 -12.68 19.00 2.20
N ASN A 26 -11.85 19.32 1.21
CA ASN A 26 -12.30 19.89 -0.07
C ASN A 26 -12.24 18.90 -1.24
N ASN A 27 -11.39 17.86 -1.15
CA ASN A 27 -11.10 16.97 -2.28
C ASN A 27 -11.59 15.52 -2.08
N GLY A 28 -12.40 15.26 -1.05
CA GLY A 28 -12.89 13.93 -0.74
C GLY A 28 -11.80 12.99 -0.22
N SER A 29 -12.10 11.69 -0.22
CA SER A 29 -11.17 10.63 0.19
C SER A 29 -10.48 9.97 -1.01
N TRP A 30 -9.21 9.59 -0.84
CA TRP A 30 -8.47 8.82 -1.84
C TRP A 30 -7.53 7.84 -1.16
N LEU A 31 -7.14 6.81 -1.92
CA LEU A 31 -6.17 5.82 -1.48
C LEU A 31 -4.78 6.19 -2.00
N SER A 32 -3.76 6.03 -1.15
CA SER A 32 -2.35 6.04 -1.58
C SER A 32 -1.68 4.72 -1.23
N VAL A 33 -0.62 4.40 -1.96
CA VAL A 33 0.16 3.17 -1.75
C VAL A 33 1.63 3.55 -1.56
N THR A 34 2.27 2.99 -0.54
CA THR A 34 3.72 3.09 -0.31
C THR A 34 4.30 1.69 -0.37
N ILE A 35 5.25 1.45 -1.27
CA ILE A 35 5.99 0.20 -1.35
C ILE A 35 7.35 0.43 -0.70
N THR A 36 7.72 -0.43 0.24
CA THR A 36 9.03 -0.38 0.90
C THR A 36 9.69 -1.74 0.95
N ARG A 37 11.01 -1.72 1.07
CA ARG A 37 11.85 -2.88 1.37
C ARG A 37 12.37 -2.76 2.79
N THR A 38 12.07 -3.75 3.63
CA THR A 38 12.64 -3.87 4.97
C THR A 38 13.98 -4.58 4.90
N TYR A 39 15.00 -4.02 5.54
CA TYR A 39 16.32 -4.60 5.69
C TYR A 39 16.81 -4.44 7.13
N ARG A 40 17.79 -5.25 7.52
CA ARG A 40 18.41 -5.17 8.84
C ARG A 40 19.67 -4.31 8.77
N GLU A 41 19.79 -3.37 9.69
CA GLU A 41 20.98 -2.55 9.91
C GLU A 41 21.40 -2.69 11.37
N GLY A 42 22.45 -3.49 11.61
CA GLY A 42 22.84 -3.88 12.98
C GLY A 42 21.74 -4.70 13.67
N GLU A 43 21.20 -4.17 14.76
CA GLU A 43 20.11 -4.78 15.54
C GLU A 43 18.72 -4.29 15.14
N GLU A 44 18.64 -3.26 14.29
CA GLU A 44 17.38 -2.64 13.90
C GLU A 44 16.91 -3.08 12.52
N PHE A 45 15.59 -3.06 12.32
CA PHE A 45 14.99 -3.18 10.99
C PHE A 45 14.60 -1.80 10.49
N LYS A 46 15.03 -1.48 9.27
CA LYS A 46 14.74 -0.21 8.59
C LYS A 46 14.04 -0.46 7.27
N ASP A 47 13.28 0.53 6.84
CA ASP A 47 12.59 0.54 5.55
C ASP A 47 13.30 1.47 4.57
N THR A 48 13.33 1.09 3.29
CA THR A 48 13.78 1.94 2.19
C THR A 48 12.80 1.87 1.02
N THR A 49 12.81 2.91 0.18
CA THR A 49 12.10 2.96 -1.11
C THR A 49 13.06 2.76 -2.29
N SER A 50 14.32 2.40 -2.02
CA SER A 50 15.30 2.00 -3.03
C SER A 50 15.28 0.49 -3.24
N PHE A 51 15.20 0.06 -4.49
CA PHE A 51 15.07 -1.35 -4.86
C PHE A 51 16.27 -1.81 -5.69
N ARG A 52 16.74 -3.02 -5.41
CA ARG A 52 17.73 -3.76 -6.20
C ARG A 52 17.04 -4.47 -7.36
N ARG A 53 17.82 -4.93 -8.34
CA ARG A 53 17.33 -5.76 -9.45
C ARG A 53 16.46 -6.92 -8.98
N ASP A 54 16.89 -7.62 -7.94
CA ASP A 54 16.23 -8.84 -7.46
C ASP A 54 14.97 -8.55 -6.63
N ASP A 55 14.72 -7.27 -6.30
CA ASP A 55 13.49 -6.81 -5.65
C ASP A 55 12.38 -6.52 -6.68
N LEU A 56 12.70 -6.35 -7.97
CA LEU A 56 11.78 -5.76 -8.96
C LEU A 56 10.52 -6.58 -9.20
N LEU A 57 10.63 -7.92 -9.29
CA LEU A 57 9.45 -8.77 -9.47
C LEU A 57 8.56 -8.80 -8.22
N PHE A 58 9.16 -8.66 -7.03
CA PHE A 58 8.40 -8.51 -5.79
C PHE A 58 7.68 -7.16 -5.75
N VAL A 59 8.34 -6.07 -6.15
CA VAL A 59 7.70 -4.74 -6.27
C VAL A 59 6.54 -4.78 -7.26
N ALA A 60 6.71 -5.44 -8.41
CA ALA A 60 5.64 -5.64 -9.38
C ALA A 60 4.46 -6.39 -8.77
N LYS A 61 4.72 -7.49 -8.05
CA LYS A 61 3.65 -8.27 -7.40
C LYS A 61 2.94 -7.48 -6.29
N ALA A 62 3.70 -6.72 -5.50
CA ALA A 62 3.14 -5.86 -4.46
C ALA A 62 2.23 -4.78 -5.07
N SER A 63 2.64 -4.21 -6.21
CA SER A 63 1.86 -3.22 -6.96
C SER A 63 0.56 -3.81 -7.50
N GLU A 64 0.62 -5.00 -8.11
CA GLU A 64 -0.55 -5.71 -8.64
C GLU A 64 -1.59 -6.03 -7.55
N LEU A 65 -1.14 -6.55 -6.40
CA LEU A 65 -2.00 -6.86 -5.26
C LEU A 65 -2.65 -5.60 -4.68
N ALA A 66 -1.87 -4.53 -4.53
CA ALA A 66 -2.38 -3.25 -4.04
C ALA A 66 -3.40 -2.65 -5.01
N PHE A 67 -3.11 -2.64 -6.30
CA PHE A 67 -4.02 -2.16 -7.35
C PHE A 67 -5.34 -2.91 -7.33
N THR A 68 -5.28 -4.24 -7.33
CA THR A 68 -6.48 -5.10 -7.29
C THR A 68 -7.34 -4.81 -6.06
N TRP A 69 -6.71 -4.63 -4.89
CA TRP A 69 -7.43 -4.31 -3.67
C TRP A 69 -8.06 -2.91 -3.72
N CYS A 70 -7.35 -1.91 -4.22
CA CYS A 70 -7.85 -0.55 -4.38
C CYS A 70 -9.09 -0.49 -5.29
N LEU A 71 -9.08 -1.22 -6.42
CA LEU A 71 -10.24 -1.30 -7.31
C LEU A 71 -11.46 -1.90 -6.61
N LYS A 72 -11.28 -3.01 -5.90
CA LYS A 72 -12.36 -3.65 -5.12
C LYS A 72 -12.93 -2.72 -4.05
N LYS A 73 -12.06 -1.98 -3.34
CA LYS A 73 -12.48 -1.01 -2.33
C LYS A 73 -13.27 0.15 -2.94
N ALA A 74 -12.83 0.66 -4.09
CA ALA A 74 -13.54 1.72 -4.81
C ALA A 74 -14.92 1.26 -5.31
N GLN A 75 -15.02 0.04 -5.84
CA GLN A 75 -16.30 -0.54 -6.24
C GLN A 75 -17.27 -0.67 -5.06
N ALA A 76 -16.82 -1.26 -3.95
CA ALA A 76 -17.65 -1.40 -2.74
C ALA A 76 -18.13 -0.03 -2.21
N SER A 77 -17.29 1.01 -2.29
CA SER A 77 -17.69 2.36 -1.88
C SER A 77 -18.74 2.98 -2.82
N LYS A 78 -18.69 2.69 -4.13
CA LYS A 78 -19.72 3.15 -5.07
C LYS A 78 -21.05 2.43 -4.84
N GLU A 79 -21.01 1.11 -4.66
CA GLU A 79 -22.20 0.31 -4.40
C GLU A 79 -22.90 0.74 -3.10
N ALA A 80 -22.15 1.01 -2.04
CA ALA A 80 -22.70 1.53 -0.79
C ALA A 80 -23.46 2.86 -0.99
N LYS A 81 -22.87 3.80 -1.74
CA LYS A 81 -23.51 5.10 -2.04
C LYS A 81 -24.72 5.00 -2.96
N SER A 82 -24.82 3.96 -3.79
CA SER A 82 -25.98 3.75 -4.68
C SER A 82 -27.20 3.14 -3.99
N ARG A 83 -27.01 2.61 -2.77
CA ARG A 83 -28.06 1.97 -1.96
C ARG A 83 -28.61 2.89 -0.88
N GLU A 84 -28.02 4.07 -0.72
CA GLU A 84 -28.51 5.20 0.09
C GLU A 84 -29.36 6.13 -0.79
#